data_AF-A0A0B0MB59-F1
#
_entry.id   AF-A0A0B0MB59-F1
#
_cell.length_a   1.000
_cell.length_b   1.000
_cell.length_c   1.000
_cell.angle_alpha   90.00
_cell.angle_beta   90.00
_cell.angle_gamma   90.00
#
_symmetry.space_group_name_H-M   'P 1'
#
loop_
_entity.id
_entity.type
_entity.pdbx_description
1 polymer ?
#
loop_
_entity_poly.entity_id
_entity_poly.type
_entity_poly.pdbx_seq_one_letter_code
_entity_poly.pdbx_strand_id
1 'polypeptide(L)'
;MKQTIPQQKIEDGEEVMYEAITAVVKRRHLNTIFSSEHRKEILRYIYCHQNEDGGWGLYIGGHSTMFCTALNYICMRLLGVGPDGGLNNACERGRKWILDRGGVTTISSWGKTWLSILRVYEWSGCQPMPPEFWLFPSYFPIHPDIKSEYNIRYAELIVYINDDDILMQQRCFVTVE
;
A
#
# COMPACT_ATOMS: atom_id res chain seq x y z
N MET A 1 -13.90 9.41 -23.65
CA MET A 1 -14.33 8.08 -23.20
C MET A 1 -14.26 8.08 -21.67
N LYS A 2 -15.39 8.15 -20.97
CA LYS A 2 -15.39 8.14 -19.48
C LYS A 2 -15.22 6.69 -19.05
N GLN A 3 -14.03 6.31 -18.59
CA GLN A 3 -13.78 4.98 -18.08
C GLN A 3 -14.52 4.84 -16.75
N THR A 4 -15.60 4.06 -16.75
CA THR A 4 -16.41 3.81 -15.55
C THR A 4 -15.76 2.63 -14.83
N ILE A 5 -15.03 2.92 -13.76
CA ILE A 5 -14.40 1.91 -12.90
C ILE A 5 -15.53 1.26 -12.09
N PRO A 6 -15.74 -0.06 -12.16
CA PRO A 6 -16.78 -0.73 -11.39
C PRO A 6 -16.51 -0.55 -9.90
N GLN A 7 -17.54 -0.14 -9.15
CA GLN A 7 -17.44 -0.10 -7.69
C GLN A 7 -17.58 -1.51 -7.14
N GLN A 8 -16.52 -2.00 -6.52
CA GLN A 8 -16.46 -3.32 -5.92
C GLN A 8 -17.17 -3.29 -4.56
N LYS A 9 -18.08 -4.24 -4.33
CA LYS A 9 -18.78 -4.40 -3.05
C LYS A 9 -17.78 -4.79 -1.97
N ILE A 10 -17.66 -3.95 -0.94
CA ILE A 10 -16.83 -4.18 0.23
C ILE A 10 -17.65 -5.05 1.19
N GLU A 11 -17.58 -6.37 1.08
CA GLU A 11 -18.02 -7.28 2.15
C GLU A 11 -16.92 -7.36 3.21
N ASP A 12 -17.25 -7.03 4.47
CA ASP A 12 -16.44 -7.04 5.69
C ASP A 12 -14.91 -6.90 5.50
N GLY A 13 -14.53 -5.82 4.81
CA GLY A 13 -13.16 -5.54 4.40
C GLY A 13 -12.16 -5.36 5.55
N GLU A 14 -12.61 -5.20 6.79
CA GLU A 14 -11.71 -5.10 7.95
C GLU A 14 -11.07 -6.43 8.35
N GLU A 15 -11.84 -7.52 8.33
CA GLU A 15 -11.37 -8.86 8.71
C GLU A 15 -10.50 -9.44 7.59
N VAL A 16 -10.91 -9.24 6.34
CA VAL A 16 -10.10 -9.58 5.15
C VAL A 16 -8.78 -8.81 5.15
N MET A 17 -8.80 -7.51 5.47
CA MET A 17 -7.59 -6.71 5.55
C MET A 17 -6.69 -7.13 6.72
N TYR A 18 -7.25 -7.46 7.89
CA TYR A 18 -6.46 -7.97 9.01
C TYR A 18 -5.81 -9.33 8.71
N GLU A 19 -6.56 -10.26 8.13
CA GLU A 19 -6.04 -11.57 7.70
C GLU A 19 -4.97 -11.42 6.61
N ALA A 20 -5.18 -10.56 5.60
CA ALA A 20 -4.21 -10.29 4.55
C ALA A 20 -2.92 -9.66 5.10
N ILE A 21 -3.05 -8.61 5.93
CA ILE A 21 -1.93 -7.95 6.63
C ILE A 21 -1.18 -8.97 7.50
N THR A 22 -1.90 -9.78 8.28
CA THR A 22 -1.32 -10.80 9.16
C THR A 22 -0.65 -11.91 8.36
N ALA A 23 -1.19 -12.29 7.20
CA ALA A 23 -0.57 -13.27 6.30
C ALA A 23 0.73 -12.73 5.69
N VAL A 24 0.80 -11.45 5.34
CA VAL A 24 2.03 -10.78 4.88
C VAL A 24 3.07 -10.74 5.99
N VAL A 25 2.68 -10.37 7.22
CA VAL A 25 3.55 -10.39 8.42
C VAL A 25 4.05 -11.80 8.72
N LYS A 26 3.16 -12.81 8.67
CA LYS A 26 3.51 -14.22 8.87
C LYS A 26 4.44 -14.74 7.78
N ARG A 27 4.29 -14.28 6.54
CA ARG A 27 5.14 -14.70 5.42
C ARG A 27 6.56 -14.15 5.50
N ARG A 28 6.80 -13.04 6.19
CA ARG A 28 8.17 -12.50 6.37
C ARG A 28 8.35 -11.83 7.74
N HIS A 29 8.99 -12.56 8.65
CA HIS A 29 10.22 -12.15 9.36
C HIS A 29 10.33 -10.73 9.97
N LEU A 30 9.24 -9.97 10.17
CA LEU A 30 9.33 -8.61 10.74
C LEU A 30 9.86 -8.64 12.18
N ASN A 31 9.53 -9.68 12.95
CA ASN A 31 10.04 -9.89 14.31
C ASN A 31 11.52 -10.29 14.34
N THR A 32 12.06 -10.83 13.24
CA THR A 32 13.49 -11.17 13.10
C THR A 32 14.31 -10.02 12.53
N ILE A 33 13.69 -9.12 11.75
CA ILE A 33 14.36 -7.98 11.11
C ILE A 33 14.41 -6.78 12.06
N PHE A 34 13.31 -6.49 12.77
CA PHE A 34 13.25 -5.37 13.70
C PHE A 34 13.26 -5.86 15.15
N SER A 35 14.25 -5.37 15.92
CA SER A 35 14.28 -5.55 17.37
C SER A 35 13.05 -4.92 18.04
N SER A 36 12.76 -5.33 19.27
CA SER A 36 11.69 -4.74 20.09
C SER A 36 11.83 -3.23 20.21
N GLU A 37 13.05 -2.73 20.35
CA GLU A 37 13.32 -1.30 20.52
C GLU A 37 13.08 -0.53 19.23
N HIS A 38 13.47 -1.06 18.07
CA HIS A 38 13.15 -0.42 16.79
C HIS A 38 11.64 -0.30 16.59
N ARG A 39 10.87 -1.34 16.92
CA ARG A 39 9.41 -1.31 16.79
C ARG A 39 8.76 -0.26 17.69
N LYS A 40 9.23 -0.14 18.94
CA LYS A 40 8.78 0.90 19.87
C LYS A 40 9.07 2.30 19.32
N GLU A 41 10.26 2.51 18.78
CA GLU A 41 10.66 3.81 18.22
C GLU A 41 9.92 4.17 16.94
N ILE A 42 9.63 3.19 16.07
CA ILE A 42 8.78 3.40 14.89
C ILE A 42 7.37 3.82 15.33
N LEU A 43 6.76 3.11 16.29
CA LEU A 43 5.44 3.49 16.81
C LEU A 43 5.47 4.87 17.47
N ARG A 44 6.50 5.16 18.27
CA ARG A 44 6.69 6.49 18.89
C ARG A 44 6.72 7.58 17.82
N TYR A 45 7.49 7.38 16.75
CA TYR A 45 7.54 8.31 15.63
C TYR A 45 6.16 8.52 14.98
N ILE A 46 5.42 7.45 14.72
CA ILE A 46 4.07 7.54 14.13
C ILE A 46 3.13 8.34 15.04
N TYR A 47 3.14 8.07 16.35
CA TYR A 47 2.27 8.77 17.30
C TYR A 47 2.62 10.24 17.45
N CYS A 48 3.91 10.59 17.46
CA CYS A 48 4.36 11.99 17.58
C CYS A 48 3.94 12.86 16.39
N HIS A 49 3.71 12.27 15.22
CA HIS A 49 3.42 12.98 13.98
C HIS A 49 1.98 12.80 13.49
N GLN A 50 1.11 12.21 14.31
CA GLN A 50 -0.32 12.19 14.00
C GLN A 50 -0.90 13.58 14.24
N ASN A 51 -1.59 14.10 13.23
CA ASN A 51 -2.26 15.39 13.33
C ASN A 51 -3.48 15.30 14.26
N GLU A 52 -3.96 16.46 14.73
CA GLU A 52 -5.14 16.55 15.62
C GLU A 52 -6.41 15.96 14.98
N ASP A 53 -6.50 16.02 13.64
CA ASP A 53 -7.61 15.42 12.90
C ASP A 53 -7.57 13.89 12.86
N GLY A 54 -6.47 13.27 13.30
CA GLY A 54 -6.26 11.83 13.31
C GLY A 54 -5.51 11.29 12.09
N GLY A 55 -5.15 12.12 11.12
CA GLY A 55 -4.41 11.70 9.92
C GLY A 55 -2.91 11.99 9.97
N TRP A 56 -2.24 11.70 8.85
CA TRP A 56 -0.81 11.99 8.64
C TRP A 56 -0.57 12.66 7.30
N GLY A 57 0.38 13.60 7.27
CA GLY A 57 0.81 14.30 6.06
C GLY A 57 2.02 13.67 5.36
N LEU A 58 2.36 14.21 4.18
CA LEU A 58 3.54 13.82 3.40
C LEU A 58 4.87 14.23 4.05
N TYR A 59 4.85 15.24 4.90
CA TYR A 59 5.98 15.70 5.70
C TYR A 59 5.49 16.11 7.08
N ILE A 60 6.43 16.28 8.01
CA ILE A 60 6.15 16.65 9.41
C ILE A 60 5.49 18.03 9.44
N GLY A 61 4.28 18.11 10.00
CA GLY A 61 3.47 19.33 10.06
C GLY A 61 2.63 19.63 8.81
N GLY A 62 2.69 18.77 7.78
CA GLY A 62 1.82 18.86 6.61
C GLY A 62 0.38 18.39 6.90
N HIS A 63 -0.56 18.85 6.08
CA HIS A 63 -1.96 18.39 6.16
C HIS A 63 -2.10 16.89 5.91
N SER A 64 -3.08 16.29 6.58
CA SER A 64 -3.38 14.87 6.47
C SER A 64 -3.79 14.48 5.05
N THR A 65 -3.21 13.40 4.53
CA THR A 65 -3.49 12.86 3.20
C THR A 65 -3.93 11.41 3.29
N MET A 66 -4.74 10.94 2.32
CA MET A 66 -5.18 9.54 2.27
C MET A 66 -4.00 8.58 2.16
N PHE A 67 -3.00 8.92 1.36
CA PHE A 67 -1.80 8.10 1.17
C PHE A 67 -1.04 7.87 2.48
N CYS A 68 -0.65 8.95 3.15
CA CYS A 68 0.14 8.84 4.38
C CYS A 68 -0.69 8.29 5.55
N THR A 69 -1.97 8.63 5.64
CA THR A 69 -2.84 8.12 6.71
C THR A 69 -3.06 6.62 6.58
N ALA A 70 -3.34 6.13 5.36
CA ALA A 70 -3.50 4.70 5.11
C ALA A 70 -2.21 3.92 5.40
N LEU A 71 -1.04 4.41 4.95
CA LEU A 71 0.23 3.73 5.19
C LEU A 71 0.63 3.71 6.67
N ASN A 72 0.46 4.81 7.40
CA ASN A 72 0.74 4.84 8.84
C ASN A 72 -0.22 3.95 9.62
N TYR A 73 -1.50 3.94 9.25
CA TYR A 73 -2.49 3.01 9.81
C TYR A 73 -2.06 1.56 9.62
N ILE A 74 -1.74 1.16 8.38
CA ILE A 74 -1.28 -0.19 8.05
C ILE A 74 0.02 -0.52 8.78
N CYS A 75 0.97 0.42 8.88
CA CYS A 75 2.21 0.23 9.62
C CYS A 75 1.95 -0.12 11.09
N MET A 76 1.04 0.59 11.76
CA MET A 76 0.63 0.24 13.12
C MET A 76 0.01 -1.16 13.20
N ARG A 77 -0.87 -1.52 12.24
CA ARG A 77 -1.48 -2.86 12.17
C ARG A 77 -0.40 -3.95 11.98
N LEU A 78 0.57 -3.74 11.09
CA LEU A 78 1.70 -4.65 10.85
C LEU A 78 2.58 -4.82 12.10
N LEU A 79 2.74 -3.77 12.91
CA LEU A 79 3.50 -3.80 14.16
C LEU A 79 2.72 -4.44 15.32
N GLY A 80 1.49 -4.89 15.10
CA GLY A 80 0.66 -5.61 16.07
C GLY A 80 -0.26 -4.70 16.90
N VAL A 81 -0.43 -3.43 16.53
CA VAL A 81 -1.41 -2.55 17.17
C VAL A 81 -2.81 -2.97 16.71
N GLY A 82 -3.72 -3.16 17.67
CA GLY A 82 -5.12 -3.47 17.39
C GLY A 82 -5.86 -2.32 16.69
N PRO A 83 -7.01 -2.59 16.05
CA PRO A 83 -7.79 -1.57 15.33
C PRO A 83 -8.23 -0.40 16.20
N ASP A 84 -8.51 -0.66 17.48
CA ASP A 84 -8.89 0.35 18.48
C ASP A 84 -7.72 0.69 19.43
N GLY A 85 -6.49 0.34 19.02
CA GLY A 85 -5.30 0.47 19.84
C GLY A 85 -4.41 1.67 19.53
N GLY A 86 -3.24 1.68 20.15
CA GLY A 86 -2.21 2.71 19.99
C GLY A 86 -2.32 3.83 21.02
N LEU A 87 -1.31 4.70 21.06
CA LEU A 87 -1.29 5.82 22.01
C LEU A 87 -2.45 6.78 21.70
N ASN A 88 -3.26 7.08 22.73
CA ASN A 88 -4.45 7.92 22.60
C ASN A 88 -5.44 7.42 21.51
N ASN A 89 -5.58 6.12 21.27
CA ASN A 89 -6.42 5.56 20.19
C ASN A 89 -5.99 6.05 18.78
N ALA A 90 -4.68 6.21 18.56
CA ALA A 90 -4.13 6.64 17.28
C ALA A 90 -4.63 5.80 16.09
N CYS A 91 -4.76 4.48 16.26
CA CYS A 91 -5.20 3.57 15.20
C CYS A 91 -6.69 3.81 14.86
N GLU A 92 -7.54 3.94 15.87
CA GLU A 92 -8.97 4.22 15.72
C GLU A 92 -9.19 5.55 14.99
N ARG A 93 -8.50 6.61 15.43
CA ARG A 93 -8.59 7.93 14.80
C ARG A 93 -8.16 7.91 13.33
N GLY A 94 -7.06 7.21 13.04
CA GLY A 94 -6.57 7.04 11.67
C GLY A 94 -7.60 6.33 10.80
N ARG A 95 -8.20 5.24 11.31
CA ARG A 95 -9.29 4.53 10.62
C ARG A 95 -10.47 5.44 10.37
N LYS A 96 -10.94 6.15 11.40
CA LYS A 96 -12.07 7.09 11.29
C LYS A 96 -11.80 8.15 10.21
N TRP A 97 -10.60 8.74 10.22
CA TRP A 97 -10.21 9.73 9.22
C TRP A 97 -10.28 9.20 7.79
N ILE A 98 -9.86 7.93 7.58
CA ILE A 98 -9.92 7.23 6.29
C ILE A 98 -11.37 6.99 5.86
N LEU A 99 -12.19 6.43 6.75
CA LEU A 99 -13.59 6.10 6.45
C LEU A 99 -14.42 7.36 6.15
N ASP A 100 -14.24 8.42 6.94
CA ASP A 100 -14.95 9.69 6.79
C ASP A 100 -14.65 10.36 5.43
N ARG A 101 -13.58 9.96 4.74
CA ARG A 101 -13.15 10.49 3.42
C ARG A 101 -13.34 9.51 2.25
N GLY A 102 -14.24 8.52 2.41
CA GLY A 102 -14.59 7.57 1.34
C GLY A 102 -13.66 6.37 1.24
N GLY A 103 -12.84 6.13 2.27
CA GLY A 103 -11.95 5.00 2.35
C GLY A 103 -10.73 5.08 1.43
N VAL A 104 -9.97 3.98 1.39
CA VAL A 104 -8.70 3.89 0.66
C VAL A 104 -8.86 3.91 -0.87
N THR A 105 -10.08 3.89 -1.41
CA THR A 105 -10.33 3.93 -2.86
C THR A 105 -9.87 5.25 -3.51
N THR A 106 -9.84 6.33 -2.72
CA THR A 106 -9.41 7.68 -3.13
C THR A 106 -7.90 7.91 -3.02
N ILE A 107 -7.13 6.88 -2.64
CA ILE A 107 -5.69 6.96 -2.52
C ILE A 107 -5.01 7.20 -3.88
N SER A 108 -3.83 7.83 -3.86
CA SER A 108 -3.01 8.06 -5.06
C SER A 108 -2.63 6.74 -5.75
N SER A 109 -2.26 6.81 -7.04
CA SER A 109 -1.81 5.62 -7.81
C SER A 109 -0.71 4.85 -7.09
N TRP A 110 0.28 5.55 -6.53
CA TRP A 110 1.34 4.95 -5.74
C TRP A 110 0.85 4.28 -4.46
N GLY A 111 -0.18 4.83 -3.82
CA GLY A 111 -0.87 4.18 -2.72
C GLY A 111 -1.51 2.86 -3.12
N LYS A 112 -2.22 2.84 -4.25
CA LYS A 112 -2.86 1.61 -4.75
C LYS A 112 -1.84 0.52 -5.01
N THR A 113 -0.68 0.86 -5.58
CA THR A 113 0.43 -0.08 -5.78
C THR A 113 0.90 -0.68 -4.45
N TRP A 114 1.19 0.14 -3.43
CA TRP A 114 1.59 -0.36 -2.11
C TRP A 114 0.53 -1.25 -1.46
N LEU A 115 -0.75 -0.86 -1.55
CA LEU A 115 -1.85 -1.66 -1.04
C LEU A 115 -1.99 -3.00 -1.78
N SER A 116 -1.72 -3.03 -3.09
CA SER A 116 -1.77 -4.24 -3.90
C SER A 116 -0.63 -5.21 -3.58
N ILE A 117 0.58 -4.69 -3.35
CA ILE A 117 1.73 -5.48 -2.86
C ILE A 117 1.40 -6.12 -1.51
N LEU A 118 0.73 -5.38 -0.63
CA LEU A 118 0.26 -5.88 0.66
C LEU A 118 -0.99 -6.76 0.55
N ARG A 119 -1.50 -7.00 -0.67
CA ARG A 119 -2.69 -7.82 -0.98
C ARG A 119 -3.96 -7.34 -0.29
N VAL A 120 -4.06 -6.05 0.00
CA VAL A 120 -5.26 -5.40 0.57
C VAL A 120 -6.00 -4.54 -0.46
N TYR A 121 -5.55 -4.55 -1.71
CA TYR A 121 -6.19 -3.90 -2.85
C TYR A 121 -5.95 -4.74 -4.10
N GLU A 122 -6.92 -4.77 -5.02
CA GLU A 122 -6.82 -5.58 -6.23
C GLU A 122 -5.97 -4.88 -7.30
N TRP A 123 -5.04 -5.63 -7.92
CA TRP A 123 -4.17 -5.11 -8.98
C TRP A 123 -4.95 -4.56 -10.19
N SER A 124 -6.15 -5.08 -10.47
CA SER A 124 -7.03 -4.57 -11.53
C SER A 124 -7.46 -3.11 -11.30
N GLY A 125 -7.43 -2.64 -10.06
CA GLY A 125 -7.71 -1.26 -9.69
C GLY A 125 -6.51 -0.32 -9.79
N CYS A 126 -5.31 -0.83 -10.11
CA CYS A 126 -4.10 -0.06 -10.36
C CYS A 126 -3.99 0.32 -11.83
N GLN A 127 -3.33 1.45 -12.11
CA GLN A 127 -2.98 1.79 -13.50
C GLN A 127 -1.89 0.82 -13.97
N PRO A 128 -2.08 0.12 -15.11
CA PRO A 128 -1.08 -0.81 -15.60
C PRO A 128 0.20 -0.07 -15.99
N MET A 129 1.34 -0.64 -15.63
CA MET A 129 2.65 -0.16 -16.03
C MET A 129 3.28 -1.20 -16.97
N PRO A 130 2.98 -1.13 -18.28
CA PRO A 130 3.38 -2.16 -19.22
C PRO A 130 4.91 -2.27 -19.28
N PRO A 131 5.50 -3.46 -19.00
CA PRO A 131 6.95 -3.67 -19.09
C PRO A 131 7.50 -3.42 -20.50
N GLU A 132 6.63 -3.47 -21.52
CA GLU A 132 6.95 -3.22 -22.92
C GLU A 132 7.55 -1.83 -23.17
N PHE A 133 7.38 -0.87 -22.24
CA PHE A 133 8.03 0.44 -22.36
C PHE A 133 9.57 0.37 -22.41
N TRP A 134 10.16 -0.66 -21.81
CA TRP A 134 11.60 -0.93 -21.85
C TRP A 134 12.08 -1.56 -23.17
N LEU A 135 11.17 -2.02 -24.03
CA LEU A 135 11.51 -2.56 -25.35
C LEU A 135 11.62 -1.47 -26.43
N PHE A 136 11.20 -0.24 -26.13
CA PHE A 136 11.36 0.86 -27.07
C PHE A 136 12.84 1.21 -27.26
N PRO A 137 13.23 1.74 -28.42
CA PRO A 137 14.56 2.33 -28.57
C PRO A 137 14.74 3.49 -27.57
N SER A 138 15.96 3.66 -27.04
CA SER A 138 16.27 4.66 -26.01
C SER A 138 16.03 6.12 -26.41
N TYR A 139 15.86 6.42 -27.70
CA TYR A 139 15.51 7.74 -28.22
C TYR A 139 14.00 8.00 -28.29
N PHE A 140 13.17 6.99 -28.03
CA PHE A 140 11.72 7.12 -28.11
C PHE A 140 11.19 7.85 -26.85
N PRO A 141 10.31 8.87 -26.95
CA PRO A 141 10.00 9.79 -25.84
C PRO A 141 9.44 9.17 -24.55
N ILE A 142 8.93 7.95 -24.64
CA ILE A 142 8.38 7.18 -23.51
C ILE A 142 9.36 6.12 -22.98
N HIS A 143 10.56 6.03 -23.57
CA HIS A 143 11.59 5.12 -23.08
C HIS A 143 12.06 5.57 -21.69
N PRO A 144 12.11 4.66 -20.71
CA PRO A 144 12.48 5.00 -19.34
C PRO A 144 13.86 5.68 -19.22
N ASP A 145 14.86 5.29 -19.99
CA ASP A 145 16.21 5.92 -19.88
C ASP A 145 16.24 7.44 -20.12
N ILE A 146 15.22 8.02 -20.79
CA ILE A 146 15.18 9.46 -21.09
C ILE A 146 14.90 10.30 -19.82
N LYS A 147 14.32 9.70 -18.78
CA LYS A 147 14.03 10.42 -17.53
C LYS A 147 14.88 9.81 -16.40
N SER A 148 15.67 10.68 -15.77
CA SER A 148 16.61 10.51 -14.65
C SER A 148 16.40 9.36 -13.64
N GLU A 149 17.43 9.11 -12.82
CA GLU A 149 17.62 8.19 -11.68
C GLU A 149 16.37 7.60 -10.97
N TYR A 150 15.24 8.31 -10.98
CA TYR A 150 13.91 7.83 -10.60
C TYR A 150 13.45 6.57 -11.35
N ASN A 151 13.83 6.36 -12.61
CA ASN A 151 13.35 5.22 -13.42
C ASN A 151 13.87 3.85 -12.96
N ILE A 152 14.98 3.80 -12.23
CA ILE A 152 15.52 2.55 -11.69
C ILE A 152 14.56 1.94 -10.67
N ARG A 153 13.95 2.76 -9.79
CA ARG A 153 12.97 2.28 -8.80
C ARG A 153 11.67 1.78 -9.45
N TYR A 154 11.29 2.34 -10.59
CA TYR A 154 10.15 1.86 -11.36
C TYR A 154 10.46 0.52 -12.05
N ALA A 155 11.69 0.34 -12.58
CA ALA A 155 12.13 -0.93 -13.17
C ALA A 155 12.08 -2.09 -12.18
N GLU A 156 12.65 -1.91 -10.98
CA GLU A 156 12.65 -2.93 -9.92
C GLU A 156 11.23 -3.33 -9.52
N LEU A 157 10.32 -2.36 -9.45
CA LEU A 157 8.92 -2.61 -9.09
C LEU A 157 8.17 -3.34 -10.20
N ILE A 158 8.39 -2.98 -11.47
CA ILE A 158 7.79 -3.67 -12.62
C ILE A 158 8.24 -5.14 -12.64
N VAL A 159 9.52 -5.42 -12.41
CA VAL A 159 10.04 -6.80 -12.33
C VAL A 159 9.36 -7.55 -11.18
N TYR A 160 9.29 -6.96 -9.99
CA TYR A 160 8.64 -7.57 -8.82
C TYR A 160 7.13 -7.85 -9.07
N ILE A 161 6.42 -6.91 -9.69
CA ILE A 161 5.00 -7.08 -10.06
C ILE A 161 4.85 -8.19 -11.09
N ASN A 162 5.68 -8.22 -12.13
CA ASN A 162 5.63 -9.26 -13.15
C ASN A 162 6.01 -10.65 -12.62
N ASP A 163 6.96 -10.76 -11.68
CA ASP A 163 7.33 -12.03 -11.05
C ASP A 163 6.18 -12.58 -10.17
N ASP A 164 5.49 -11.71 -9.42
CA ASP A 164 4.30 -12.08 -8.64
C ASP A 164 3.06 -12.32 -9.55
N ASP A 165 2.94 -11.63 -10.70
CA ASP A 165 1.93 -11.90 -11.74
C ASP A 165 2.21 -13.20 -12.50
N ILE A 166 3.46 -13.61 -12.72
CA ILE A 166 3.79 -14.93 -13.30
C ILE A 166 3.39 -16.05 -12.33
N LEU A 167 3.61 -15.86 -11.02
CA LEU A 167 3.18 -16.82 -9.99
C LEU A 167 1.65 -16.81 -9.77
N MET A 168 0.95 -15.70 -10.04
CA MET A 168 -0.51 -15.62 -9.97
C MET A 168 -1.21 -16.09 -11.24
N GLN A 169 -0.69 -15.80 -12.44
CA GLN A 169 -1.21 -16.36 -13.68
C GLN A 169 -1.07 -17.89 -13.66
N GLN A 170 0.05 -18.44 -13.18
CA GLN A 170 0.21 -19.90 -13.06
C GLN A 170 -0.70 -20.54 -11.99
N ARG A 171 -1.16 -19.81 -10.97
CA ARG A 171 -2.11 -20.34 -9.97
C ARG A 171 -3.58 -20.13 -10.34
N CYS A 172 -3.90 -19.14 -11.17
CA CYS A 172 -5.26 -18.97 -11.71
C CYS A 172 -5.56 -19.96 -12.85
N PHE A 173 -4.56 -20.58 -13.48
CA PHE A 173 -4.77 -21.68 -14.44
C PHE A 173 -4.80 -23.08 -13.82
N VAL A 174 -4.65 -23.23 -12.50
CA VAL A 174 -4.77 -24.52 -11.80
C VAL A 174 -5.68 -24.36 -10.59
N THR A 175 -6.98 -24.17 -10.85
CA THR A 175 -8.14 -24.62 -10.04
C THR A 175 -9.42 -23.97 -10.58
N VAL A 176 -9.78 -24.34 -11.81
CA VAL A 176 -11.18 -24.45 -12.24
C VAL A 176 -11.29 -25.70 -13.11
N GLU A 177 -11.12 -26.85 -12.45
CA GLU A 177 -11.82 -28.13 -12.64
C GLU A 177 -11.39 -29.08 -11.52
#